data_AF-A0A0M0HVW5-F1
#
_entry.id   AF-A0A0M0HVW5-F1
#
_cell.length_a   1.000
_cell.length_b   1.000
_cell.length_c   1.000
_cell.angle_alpha   90.00
_cell.angle_beta   90.00
_cell.angle_gamma   90.00
#
_symmetry.space_group_name_H-M   'P 1'
#
loop_
_entity.id
_entity.type
_entity.pdbx_description
1 polymer ?
#
loop_
_entity_poly.entity_id
_entity_poly.type
_entity_poly.pdbx_seq_one_letter_code
_entity_poly.pdbx_strand_id
1 'polypeptide(L)'
;MDGFQLATIMNASLNNLSILLQLTLASLPLVSNAASHGTITLPSDRMLKDSKGGPVGYFKSDVLRTAQENIATGVHDFEIRLPDDAAFSIRADNKVIKPGGTLPMSKELNMGVLQFEVAPLRKQDIGKVEYEVYIPSLYSIDDRFWEVFDPTYTPWVDSGQNVDYENWLPPLAQQMTDFTQTRKYKDVYTRVRQDRDKDTNVGEIRNHGDPVTEYDYRAASVSRDVKASVDAYVNTGELHDCGEWVPPASETYEGLTVDQTFTCQQDQTRTWTYKVGSEVIGSHPQLKSIDDIKYRTVPGTKNPWLSTASAFGAWTNVDSPHTYTSWDPAIVNQTSNFTQSRSYKQNQTRTEQKQQKNAVTGEIRSVGALQNNSRVVTVDEQRTIAVSVSGWTNSGDVYSCSAWSPSTGTVASGTRFTQTRNCSQMKVRTWTYKDGSTVVTTRNENLVSNASPTRTATGTKVVAKWVSEIFELPNHCGQIRNNRPVPSSVKAGASCTKIGDYYMRPIGGGLGRCIAEYLTCKK
;
A
#
# COMPACT_ATOMS: atom_id res chain seq x y z
N MET A 1 13.75 -49.94 -0.50
CA MET A 1 13.68 -50.57 -1.83
C MET A 1 13.53 -49.45 -2.83
N ASP A 2 14.58 -49.28 -3.62
CA ASP A 2 14.68 -48.73 -4.98
C ASP A 2 13.51 -47.84 -5.48
N GLY A 3 13.70 -46.60 -5.92
CA GLY A 3 14.94 -45.89 -6.22
C GLY A 3 14.86 -45.24 -7.58
N PHE A 4 14.24 -44.06 -7.68
CA PHE A 4 14.26 -43.21 -8.88
C PHE A 4 14.25 -41.74 -8.50
N GLN A 5 15.24 -40.99 -8.98
CA GLN A 5 15.37 -39.54 -8.83
C GLN A 5 14.86 -38.83 -10.09
N LEU A 6 14.27 -37.64 -9.91
CA LEU A 6 13.82 -36.78 -11.00
C LEU A 6 15.01 -36.19 -11.77
N ALA A 7 14.83 -35.97 -13.07
CA ALA A 7 15.57 -34.93 -13.81
C ALA A 7 14.66 -34.26 -14.85
N THR A 8 14.78 -32.94 -14.95
CA THR A 8 13.88 -32.03 -15.66
C THR A 8 14.14 -31.95 -17.17
N ILE A 9 13.12 -31.55 -17.92
CA ILE A 9 13.09 -31.40 -19.37
C ILE A 9 14.13 -30.37 -19.89
N MET A 10 14.75 -30.72 -21.02
CA MET A 10 15.75 -29.91 -21.75
C MET A 10 15.16 -28.64 -22.38
N ASN A 11 16.01 -27.62 -22.55
CA ASN A 11 15.79 -26.54 -23.51
C ASN A 11 17.15 -26.09 -24.09
N ALA A 12 17.15 -25.62 -25.35
CA ALA A 12 18.32 -25.21 -26.15
C ALA A 12 19.36 -26.33 -26.43
N SER A 13 20.13 -26.36 -27.52
CA SER A 13 20.18 -25.67 -28.83
C SER A 13 21.55 -26.02 -29.45
N LEU A 14 21.66 -26.15 -30.78
CA LEU A 14 22.92 -26.30 -31.56
C LEU A 14 23.75 -27.58 -31.27
N ASN A 15 24.06 -28.40 -32.27
CA ASN A 15 25.04 -28.03 -33.29
C ASN A 15 25.00 -28.92 -34.55
N ASN A 16 25.52 -28.35 -35.64
CA ASN A 16 26.05 -29.12 -36.77
C ASN A 16 27.01 -30.21 -36.29
N LEU A 17 26.81 -31.45 -36.71
CA LEU A 17 27.89 -32.43 -36.77
C LEU A 17 27.86 -33.16 -38.11
N SER A 18 28.93 -32.97 -38.88
CA SER A 18 29.12 -33.61 -40.18
C SER A 18 29.23 -35.12 -39.98
N ILE A 19 28.28 -35.89 -40.53
CA ILE A 19 28.36 -37.35 -40.51
C ILE A 19 29.36 -37.76 -41.61
N LEU A 20 30.60 -38.03 -41.20
CA LEU A 20 31.54 -38.82 -41.98
C LEU A 20 30.95 -40.22 -42.14
N LEU A 21 30.29 -40.47 -43.27
CA LEU A 21 30.05 -41.83 -43.72
C LEU A 21 31.38 -42.36 -44.27
N GLN A 22 31.99 -43.28 -43.52
CA GLN A 22 33.28 -43.87 -43.87
C GLN A 22 33.17 -44.58 -45.22
N LEU A 23 33.97 -44.16 -46.20
CA LEU A 23 34.24 -44.99 -47.38
C LEU A 23 35.01 -46.24 -46.94
N THR A 24 34.28 -47.31 -46.68
CA THR A 24 34.84 -48.65 -46.70
C THR A 24 35.14 -49.02 -48.16
N LEU A 25 36.40 -48.82 -48.59
CA LEU A 25 36.92 -49.48 -49.80
C LEU A 25 37.05 -50.99 -49.53
N ALA A 26 35.90 -51.66 -49.52
CA ALA A 26 35.81 -53.11 -49.67
C ALA A 26 35.97 -53.44 -51.16
N SER A 27 37.20 -53.73 -51.55
CA SER A 27 37.58 -54.14 -52.89
C SER A 27 36.92 -55.46 -53.29
N LEU A 28 35.87 -55.39 -54.11
CA LEU A 28 35.50 -56.44 -55.06
C LEU A 28 35.29 -55.79 -56.43
N PRO A 29 35.61 -56.52 -57.51
CA PRO A 29 36.33 -55.89 -58.59
C PRO A 29 35.41 -55.08 -59.50
N LEU A 30 35.84 -53.84 -59.79
CA LEU A 30 35.65 -53.30 -61.12
C LEU A 30 36.47 -54.20 -62.07
N VAL A 31 35.82 -55.28 -62.51
CA VAL A 31 36.18 -55.97 -63.73
C VAL A 31 35.84 -55.04 -64.88
N SER A 32 36.61 -53.95 -65.01
CA SER A 32 37.06 -53.61 -66.34
C SER A 32 37.79 -54.86 -66.82
N ASN A 33 37.07 -55.69 -67.57
CA ASN A 33 37.71 -56.73 -68.36
C ASN A 33 38.73 -55.98 -69.20
N ALA A 34 39.98 -56.07 -68.78
CA ALA A 34 41.07 -55.67 -69.65
C ALA A 34 40.81 -56.41 -70.97
N ALA A 35 40.93 -55.71 -72.09
CA ALA A 35 41.13 -56.35 -73.39
C ALA A 35 42.51 -57.02 -73.32
N SER A 36 42.56 -58.13 -72.58
CA SER A 36 43.78 -58.69 -72.03
C SER A 36 44.35 -59.63 -73.08
N HIS A 37 45.58 -59.33 -73.48
CA HIS A 37 46.40 -60.24 -74.28
C HIS A 37 45.82 -60.60 -75.65
N GLY A 38 45.61 -59.57 -76.50
CA GLY A 38 45.59 -59.76 -77.97
C GLY A 38 46.94 -60.23 -78.56
N THR A 39 47.97 -60.37 -77.71
CA THR A 39 49.33 -60.77 -78.05
C THR A 39 49.44 -62.26 -78.32
N ILE A 40 49.41 -62.66 -79.59
CA ILE A 40 49.61 -64.04 -80.02
C ILE A 40 50.92 -64.15 -80.81
N THR A 41 51.91 -64.80 -80.20
CA THR A 41 53.12 -65.26 -80.89
C THR A 41 52.82 -66.59 -81.59
N LEU A 42 53.09 -66.65 -82.89
CA LEU A 42 52.71 -67.77 -83.76
C LEU A 42 53.97 -68.44 -84.32
N PRO A 43 53.91 -69.76 -84.59
CA PRO A 43 54.88 -70.71 -84.03
C PRO A 43 56.33 -70.48 -84.48
N SER A 44 57.25 -70.56 -83.51
CA SER A 44 58.70 -70.33 -83.64
C SER A 44 59.43 -71.28 -84.59
N ASP A 45 58.86 -72.45 -84.88
CA ASP A 45 59.58 -73.59 -85.45
C ASP A 45 59.21 -73.82 -86.94
N ARG A 46 59.61 -72.90 -87.81
CA ARG A 46 59.46 -73.02 -89.29
C ARG A 46 60.83 -73.01 -89.99
N MET A 47 61.24 -74.15 -90.55
CA MET A 47 62.54 -74.27 -91.25
C MET A 47 62.45 -74.05 -92.76
N LEU A 48 63.35 -73.22 -93.30
CA LEU A 48 63.56 -72.98 -94.74
C LEU A 48 64.68 -73.88 -95.27
N LYS A 49 64.53 -74.51 -96.46
CA LYS A 49 65.61 -75.24 -97.16
C LYS A 49 65.39 -75.33 -98.66
N ASP A 50 66.46 -75.18 -99.44
CA ASP A 50 66.85 -76.13 -100.49
C ASP A 50 68.41 -76.07 -100.60
N SER A 51 69.14 -76.73 -101.50
CA SER A 51 68.79 -77.44 -102.73
C SER A 51 68.87 -78.96 -102.57
N LYS A 52 67.81 -79.65 -103.04
CA LYS A 52 67.61 -81.12 -103.00
C LYS A 52 67.38 -81.76 -101.61
N GLY A 53 67.01 -80.96 -100.62
CA GLY A 53 66.43 -81.40 -99.34
C GLY A 53 65.45 -80.35 -98.79
N GLY A 54 64.43 -80.00 -99.58
CA GLY A 54 63.56 -78.82 -99.42
C GLY A 54 62.85 -78.67 -98.05
N PRO A 55 62.39 -77.45 -97.66
CA PRO A 55 61.37 -76.71 -98.43
C PRO A 55 61.57 -75.18 -98.61
N VAL A 56 61.13 -74.66 -99.76
CA VAL A 56 60.95 -73.22 -100.05
C VAL A 56 59.48 -73.01 -100.45
N GLY A 57 58.75 -72.00 -99.98
CA GLY A 57 59.14 -70.97 -99.01
C GLY A 57 57.94 -70.09 -98.68
N TYR A 58 57.01 -70.60 -97.89
CA TYR A 58 55.88 -69.82 -97.37
C TYR A 58 55.74 -70.05 -95.86
N PHE A 59 55.60 -68.97 -95.09
CA PHE A 59 55.03 -69.05 -93.76
C PHE A 59 53.52 -69.31 -93.90
N LYS A 60 52.96 -70.14 -93.03
CA LYS A 60 51.52 -70.33 -92.87
C LYS A 60 51.23 -70.53 -91.39
N SER A 61 50.36 -69.72 -90.80
CA SER A 61 49.84 -69.96 -89.46
C SER A 61 48.83 -71.11 -89.47
N ASP A 62 48.45 -71.58 -88.28
CA ASP A 62 47.16 -72.25 -88.12
C ASP A 62 46.01 -71.23 -88.24
N VAL A 63 44.76 -71.69 -88.19
CA VAL A 63 43.59 -70.79 -88.23
C VAL A 63 43.57 -69.95 -86.95
N LEU A 64 43.78 -68.65 -87.12
CA LEU A 64 43.82 -67.68 -86.05
C LEU A 64 42.39 -67.37 -85.60
N ARG A 65 42.21 -67.39 -84.28
CA ARG A 65 40.92 -67.11 -83.63
C ARG A 65 41.04 -65.92 -82.70
N THR A 66 39.97 -65.16 -82.60
CA THR A 66 39.82 -64.05 -81.67
C THR A 66 39.56 -64.59 -80.26
N ALA A 67 39.57 -63.72 -79.26
CA ALA A 67 39.20 -64.11 -77.89
C ALA A 67 37.72 -64.57 -77.75
N GLN A 68 36.89 -64.38 -78.79
CA GLN A 68 35.52 -64.89 -78.88
C GLN A 68 35.43 -66.23 -79.66
N GLU A 69 36.57 -66.88 -79.93
CA GLU A 69 36.70 -68.10 -80.76
C GLU A 69 36.26 -67.95 -82.23
N ASN A 70 35.89 -66.74 -82.68
CA ASN A 70 35.62 -66.46 -84.08
C ASN A 70 36.90 -66.56 -84.91
N ILE A 71 36.77 -66.92 -86.19
CA ILE A 71 37.90 -66.90 -87.13
C ILE A 71 38.30 -65.44 -87.35
N ALA A 72 39.58 -65.10 -87.21
CA ALA A 72 40.07 -63.74 -87.45
C ALA A 72 39.94 -63.37 -88.95
N THR A 73 39.52 -62.13 -89.24
CA THR A 73 39.14 -61.71 -90.60
C THR A 73 39.50 -60.26 -90.86
N GLY A 74 39.85 -59.94 -92.10
CA GLY A 74 40.26 -58.60 -92.50
C GLY A 74 41.77 -58.43 -92.44
N VAL A 75 42.24 -57.18 -92.43
CA VAL A 75 43.67 -56.85 -92.46
C VAL A 75 44.22 -56.77 -91.03
N HIS A 76 45.22 -57.60 -90.75
CA HIS A 76 45.94 -57.56 -89.47
C HIS A 76 47.36 -57.05 -89.68
N ASP A 77 47.79 -56.20 -88.76
CA ASP A 77 49.18 -55.81 -88.61
C ASP A 77 49.93 -56.88 -87.82
N PHE A 78 51.13 -57.22 -88.26
CA PHE A 78 52.00 -58.19 -87.61
C PHE A 78 53.47 -57.84 -87.83
N GLU A 79 54.33 -58.37 -86.97
CA GLU A 79 55.77 -58.16 -87.02
C GLU A 79 56.48 -59.48 -87.28
N ILE A 80 57.40 -59.49 -88.24
CA ILE A 80 58.38 -60.56 -88.40
C ILE A 80 59.66 -60.10 -87.70
N ARG A 81 60.13 -60.85 -86.71
CA ARG A 81 61.35 -60.54 -85.97
C ARG A 81 62.42 -61.60 -86.25
N LEU A 82 63.59 -61.15 -86.67
CA LEU A 82 64.74 -62.01 -86.90
C LEU A 82 65.77 -61.77 -85.78
N PRO A 83 66.19 -62.81 -85.02
CA PRO A 83 67.09 -62.62 -83.89
C PRO A 83 68.50 -62.19 -84.36
N ASP A 84 69.27 -61.60 -83.44
CA ASP A 84 70.62 -61.06 -83.73
C ASP A 84 71.63 -62.14 -84.15
N ASP A 85 71.44 -63.38 -83.69
CA ASP A 85 72.32 -64.53 -83.97
C ASP A 85 71.95 -65.31 -85.26
N ALA A 86 70.95 -64.83 -86.01
CA ALA A 86 70.51 -65.48 -87.24
C ALA A 86 71.64 -65.57 -88.29
N ALA A 87 71.90 -66.79 -88.78
CA ALA A 87 73.03 -67.08 -89.67
C ALA A 87 73.04 -66.32 -91.01
N PHE A 88 71.89 -65.81 -91.48
CA PHE A 88 71.78 -64.99 -92.68
C PHE A 88 70.50 -64.15 -92.70
N SER A 89 70.47 -63.15 -93.59
CA SER A 89 69.29 -62.32 -93.84
C SER A 89 68.23 -63.08 -94.65
N ILE A 90 66.95 -62.93 -94.28
CA ILE A 90 65.81 -63.50 -95.00
C ILE A 90 65.08 -62.43 -95.80
N ARG A 91 64.24 -62.85 -96.74
CA ARG A 91 63.33 -62.01 -97.52
C ARG A 91 61.91 -62.52 -97.35
N ALA A 92 61.02 -61.70 -96.82
CA ALA A 92 59.60 -61.98 -96.62
C ALA A 92 58.74 -61.08 -97.53
N ASP A 93 57.85 -61.66 -98.34
CA ASP A 93 57.04 -60.95 -99.37
C ASP A 93 57.86 -59.85 -100.11
N ASN A 94 59.04 -60.25 -100.59
CA ASN A 94 60.02 -59.41 -101.30
C ASN A 94 60.72 -58.29 -100.48
N LYS A 95 60.41 -58.11 -99.19
CA LYS A 95 61.12 -57.20 -98.26
C LYS A 95 62.24 -57.93 -97.51
N VAL A 96 63.36 -57.26 -97.24
CA VAL A 96 64.57 -57.88 -96.64
C VAL A 96 64.63 -57.63 -95.13
N ILE A 97 64.93 -58.68 -94.36
CA ILE A 97 65.14 -58.64 -92.91
C ILE A 97 66.58 -59.10 -92.62
N LYS A 98 67.36 -58.25 -91.94
CA LYS A 98 68.71 -58.56 -91.46
C LYS A 98 68.65 -59.13 -90.04
N PRO A 99 69.66 -59.89 -89.57
CA PRO A 99 69.74 -60.31 -88.17
C PRO A 99 69.57 -59.11 -87.22
N GLY A 100 68.80 -59.27 -86.16
CA GLY A 100 68.36 -58.21 -85.25
C GLY A 100 67.20 -57.33 -85.76
N GLY A 101 66.76 -57.55 -87.01
CA GLY A 101 65.74 -56.73 -87.67
C GLY A 101 64.31 -57.15 -87.30
N THR A 102 63.46 -56.15 -87.05
CA THR A 102 62.00 -56.30 -87.03
C THR A 102 61.40 -55.68 -88.29
N LEU A 103 60.50 -56.40 -88.95
CA LEU A 103 59.77 -55.95 -90.13
C LEU A 103 58.26 -55.94 -89.86
N PRO A 104 57.63 -54.77 -89.71
CA PRO A 104 56.18 -54.66 -89.66
C PRO A 104 55.58 -54.88 -91.05
N MET A 105 54.51 -55.67 -91.12
CA MET A 105 53.72 -55.92 -92.32
C MET A 105 52.23 -55.96 -91.97
N SER A 106 51.39 -55.62 -92.94
CA SER A 106 49.93 -55.71 -92.83
C SER A 106 49.45 -56.67 -93.91
N LYS A 107 48.60 -57.64 -93.57
CA LYS A 107 48.06 -58.57 -94.56
C LYS A 107 46.65 -59.02 -94.19
N GLU A 108 45.84 -59.24 -95.21
CA GLU A 108 44.51 -59.82 -95.05
C GLU A 108 44.62 -61.33 -94.73
N LEU A 109 43.93 -61.77 -93.68
CA LEU A 109 43.89 -63.19 -93.31
C LEU A 109 42.89 -63.93 -94.18
N ASN A 110 43.36 -64.92 -94.94
CA ASN A 110 42.49 -65.75 -95.76
C ASN A 110 41.92 -66.88 -94.91
N MET A 111 40.63 -66.82 -94.58
CA MET A 111 39.95 -67.75 -93.65
C MET A 111 40.70 -67.89 -92.31
N GLY A 112 41.15 -66.76 -91.75
CA GLY A 112 41.93 -66.71 -90.50
C GLY A 112 43.36 -67.21 -90.61
N VAL A 113 43.87 -67.53 -91.80
CA VAL A 113 45.26 -67.99 -91.97
C VAL A 113 46.14 -66.85 -92.47
N LEU A 114 47.21 -66.57 -91.73
CA LEU A 114 48.28 -65.69 -92.18
C LEU A 114 49.26 -66.48 -93.05
N GLN A 115 49.45 -66.04 -94.29
CA GLN A 115 50.40 -66.65 -95.22
C GLN A 115 51.21 -65.59 -95.98
N PHE A 116 52.54 -65.74 -96.01
CA PHE A 116 53.46 -64.89 -96.77
C PHE A 116 54.67 -65.70 -97.26
N GLU A 117 55.28 -65.29 -98.37
CA GLU A 117 56.48 -65.94 -98.90
C GLU A 117 57.68 -65.61 -98.01
N VAL A 118 58.56 -66.59 -97.76
CA VAL A 118 59.82 -66.42 -97.03
C VAL A 118 60.92 -67.22 -97.71
N ALA A 119 62.03 -66.56 -98.02
CA ALA A 119 63.20 -67.19 -98.66
C ALA A 119 64.52 -66.61 -98.11
N PRO A 120 65.65 -67.35 -98.19
CA PRO A 120 66.97 -66.78 -97.99
C PRO A 120 67.25 -65.66 -99.01
N LEU A 121 68.01 -64.64 -98.62
CA LEU A 121 68.28 -63.48 -99.48
C LEU A 121 69.15 -63.84 -100.71
N ARG A 122 70.13 -64.74 -100.55
CA ARG A 122 71.03 -65.18 -101.63
C ARG A 122 70.99 -66.70 -101.76
N LYS A 123 71.18 -67.21 -102.99
CA LYS A 123 71.27 -68.67 -103.29
C LYS A 123 72.44 -69.39 -102.58
N GLN A 124 73.33 -68.65 -101.93
CA GLN A 124 74.50 -69.14 -101.20
C GLN A 124 74.23 -69.29 -99.70
N ASP A 125 73.14 -68.68 -99.20
CA ASP A 125 72.78 -68.63 -97.79
C ASP A 125 72.08 -69.96 -97.42
N ILE A 126 72.88 -70.98 -97.07
CA ILE A 126 72.43 -72.34 -96.75
C ILE A 126 72.59 -72.58 -95.24
N GLY A 127 71.48 -72.85 -94.54
CA GLY A 127 71.49 -73.14 -93.11
C GLY A 127 70.11 -73.09 -92.48
N LYS A 128 70.04 -73.26 -91.15
CA LYS A 128 68.81 -73.06 -90.36
C LYS A 128 68.78 -71.62 -89.84
N VAL A 129 67.63 -70.97 -89.98
CA VAL A 129 67.32 -69.66 -89.41
C VAL A 129 65.91 -69.74 -88.84
N GLU A 130 65.73 -69.24 -87.62
CA GLU A 130 64.45 -69.09 -86.93
C GLU A 130 64.02 -67.63 -86.97
N TYR A 131 62.71 -67.38 -87.00
CA TYR A 131 62.11 -66.04 -86.97
C TYR A 131 60.79 -66.10 -86.21
N GLU A 132 60.48 -65.06 -85.44
CA GLU A 132 59.20 -64.92 -84.74
C GLU A 132 58.19 -64.22 -85.66
N VAL A 133 56.93 -64.67 -85.62
CA VAL A 133 55.79 -63.90 -86.15
C VAL A 133 54.90 -63.50 -84.97
N TYR A 134 54.87 -62.20 -84.69
CA TYR A 134 54.13 -61.62 -83.57
C TYR A 134 52.92 -60.83 -84.08
N ILE A 135 51.74 -61.13 -83.54
CA ILE A 135 50.50 -60.39 -83.84
C ILE A 135 49.99 -59.75 -82.54
N PRO A 136 49.88 -58.41 -82.47
CA PRO A 136 49.51 -57.69 -81.24
C PRO A 136 48.00 -57.70 -80.93
N SER A 137 47.14 -57.96 -81.93
CA SER A 137 45.70 -58.10 -81.75
C SER A 137 45.05 -58.91 -82.87
N LEU A 138 44.13 -59.80 -82.50
CA LEU A 138 43.21 -60.48 -83.41
C LEU A 138 41.78 -60.01 -83.14
N TYR A 139 41.15 -59.50 -84.18
CA TYR A 139 39.72 -59.18 -84.26
C TYR A 139 39.07 -59.93 -85.42
N SER A 140 37.74 -60.04 -85.40
CA SER A 140 36.92 -60.58 -86.48
C SER A 140 35.76 -59.64 -86.75
N ILE A 141 35.23 -59.65 -87.97
CA ILE A 141 33.94 -59.00 -88.27
C ILE A 141 32.77 -59.68 -87.57
N ASP A 142 32.96 -60.93 -87.15
CA ASP A 142 31.99 -61.72 -86.38
C ASP A 142 32.11 -61.49 -84.86
N ASP A 143 33.11 -60.72 -84.39
CA ASP A 143 33.23 -60.35 -82.97
C ASP A 143 32.14 -59.35 -82.58
N ARG A 144 31.50 -59.63 -81.43
CA ARG A 144 30.33 -58.88 -80.93
C ARG A 144 30.76 -58.01 -79.76
N PHE A 145 30.54 -56.70 -79.86
CA PHE A 145 30.92 -55.73 -78.84
C PHE A 145 29.67 -54.95 -78.40
N TRP A 146 29.33 -55.06 -77.11
CA TRP A 146 28.08 -54.55 -76.56
C TRP A 146 28.32 -53.29 -75.73
N GLU A 147 27.63 -52.20 -76.07
CA GLU A 147 27.58 -50.95 -75.30
C GLU A 147 26.19 -50.73 -74.69
N VAL A 148 26.11 -49.97 -73.60
CA VAL A 148 24.84 -49.61 -72.95
C VAL A 148 24.01 -48.75 -73.91
N PHE A 149 22.75 -49.13 -74.11
CA PHE A 149 21.81 -48.44 -74.99
C PHE A 149 20.62 -47.87 -74.21
N ASP A 150 19.89 -46.93 -74.82
CA ASP A 150 18.71 -46.33 -74.20
C ASP A 150 17.70 -47.42 -73.77
N PRO A 151 17.29 -47.47 -72.50
CA PRO A 151 16.30 -48.44 -72.04
C PRO A 151 14.91 -48.15 -72.60
N THR A 152 14.07 -49.19 -72.67
CA THR A 152 12.64 -49.06 -72.97
C THR A 152 11.82 -48.98 -71.70
N TYR A 153 10.77 -48.15 -71.73
CA TYR A 153 9.86 -47.95 -70.60
C TYR A 153 8.42 -48.27 -71.00
N THR A 154 7.66 -48.92 -70.12
CA THR A 154 6.20 -48.85 -70.19
C THR A 154 5.72 -47.46 -69.73
N PRO A 155 4.50 -47.05 -70.09
CA PRO A 155 3.82 -45.96 -69.40
C PRO A 155 3.75 -46.20 -67.89
N TRP A 156 3.65 -45.13 -67.11
CA TRP A 156 3.26 -45.19 -65.71
C TRP A 156 1.80 -45.60 -65.61
N VAL A 157 1.52 -46.67 -64.86
CA VAL A 157 0.17 -47.18 -64.57
C VAL A 157 -0.08 -47.04 -63.07
N ASP A 158 -1.30 -46.65 -62.69
CA ASP A 158 -1.74 -46.68 -61.29
C ASP A 158 -1.70 -48.13 -60.77
N SER A 159 -1.01 -48.36 -59.66
CA SER A 159 -0.92 -49.70 -59.04
C SER A 159 -2.17 -50.09 -58.24
N GLY A 160 -3.07 -49.14 -57.98
CA GLY A 160 -4.19 -49.27 -57.04
C GLY A 160 -3.76 -49.22 -55.56
N GLN A 161 -2.48 -49.00 -55.27
CA GLN A 161 -1.94 -48.96 -53.92
C GLN A 161 -1.68 -47.52 -53.45
N ASN A 162 -2.23 -47.20 -52.28
CA ASN A 162 -2.03 -45.92 -51.59
C ASN A 162 -1.24 -46.12 -50.30
N VAL A 163 -0.20 -45.31 -50.09
CA VAL A 163 0.70 -45.37 -48.92
C VAL A 163 0.79 -44.01 -48.22
N ASP A 164 1.51 -43.94 -47.10
CA ASP A 164 1.83 -42.70 -46.36
C ASP A 164 0.61 -41.81 -46.03
N TYR A 165 -0.46 -42.43 -45.54
CA TYR A 165 -1.64 -41.70 -45.09
C TYR A 165 -1.35 -40.78 -43.89
N GLU A 166 -1.52 -39.48 -44.08
CA GLU A 166 -1.56 -38.51 -42.99
C GLU A 166 -2.81 -38.72 -42.10
N ASN A 167 -2.75 -38.17 -40.88
CA ASN A 167 -3.90 -38.10 -39.99
C ASN A 167 -5.03 -37.26 -40.60
N TRP A 168 -6.29 -37.63 -40.31
CA TRP A 168 -7.46 -36.85 -40.69
C TRP A 168 -7.50 -35.50 -39.94
N LEU A 169 -7.60 -34.40 -40.69
CA LEU A 169 -7.69 -33.03 -40.17
C LEU A 169 -9.00 -32.35 -40.62
N PRO A 170 -9.69 -31.58 -39.75
CA PRO A 170 -9.35 -31.35 -38.34
C PRO A 170 -9.56 -32.62 -37.49
N PRO A 171 -8.87 -32.76 -36.35
CA PRO A 171 -9.04 -33.92 -35.47
C PRO A 171 -10.47 -33.97 -34.88
N LEU A 172 -10.89 -35.15 -34.43
CA LEU A 172 -12.22 -35.33 -33.82
C LEU A 172 -12.40 -34.54 -32.51
N ALA A 173 -11.33 -34.23 -31.78
CA ALA A 173 -11.47 -33.42 -30.57
C ALA A 173 -12.03 -32.02 -30.91
N GLN A 174 -12.85 -31.47 -30.01
CA GLN A 174 -13.33 -30.08 -30.01
C GLN A 174 -14.33 -29.67 -31.12
N GLN A 175 -14.77 -30.59 -32.00
CA GLN A 175 -15.77 -30.27 -33.04
C GLN A 175 -17.20 -30.28 -32.47
N MET A 176 -17.92 -29.17 -32.59
CA MET A 176 -19.27 -29.00 -32.03
C MET A 176 -20.36 -28.83 -33.11
N THR A 177 -20.07 -29.29 -34.33
CA THR A 177 -20.94 -29.24 -35.51
C THR A 177 -20.43 -30.26 -36.54
N ASP A 178 -21.25 -30.58 -37.55
CA ASP A 178 -20.81 -31.30 -38.74
C ASP A 178 -19.59 -30.63 -39.39
N PHE A 179 -18.64 -31.44 -39.88
CA PHE A 179 -17.40 -30.95 -40.49
C PHE A 179 -16.83 -31.95 -41.51
N THR A 180 -16.09 -31.45 -42.49
CA THR A 180 -15.39 -32.28 -43.47
C THR A 180 -13.95 -32.50 -42.99
N GLN A 181 -13.53 -33.75 -42.86
CA GLN A 181 -12.12 -34.10 -42.66
C GLN A 181 -11.43 -34.33 -43.99
N THR A 182 -10.16 -33.92 -44.10
CA THR A 182 -9.27 -34.25 -45.22
C THR A 182 -8.00 -34.90 -44.68
N ARG A 183 -7.45 -35.87 -45.42
CA ARG A 183 -6.08 -36.37 -45.24
C ARG A 183 -5.35 -36.44 -46.57
N LYS A 184 -4.02 -36.33 -46.54
CA LYS A 184 -3.17 -36.60 -47.70
C LYS A 184 -2.62 -38.01 -47.66
N TYR A 185 -2.16 -38.48 -48.81
CA TYR A 185 -1.48 -39.77 -48.98
C TYR A 185 -0.61 -39.74 -50.24
N LYS A 186 0.13 -40.83 -50.46
CA LYS A 186 0.89 -41.08 -51.69
C LYS A 186 0.21 -42.14 -52.53
N ASP A 187 -0.19 -41.75 -53.73
CA ASP A 187 -0.72 -42.61 -54.78
C ASP A 187 0.48 -43.21 -55.56
N VAL A 188 0.54 -44.53 -55.70
CA VAL A 188 1.71 -45.25 -56.20
C VAL A 188 1.50 -45.67 -57.65
N TYR A 189 2.31 -45.11 -58.54
CA TYR A 189 2.38 -45.52 -59.94
C TYR A 189 3.57 -46.45 -60.15
N THR A 190 3.41 -47.45 -61.00
CA THR A 190 4.50 -48.34 -61.42
C THR A 190 4.73 -48.30 -62.92
N ARG A 191 5.97 -48.55 -63.33
CA ARG A 191 6.33 -48.84 -64.72
C ARG A 191 7.44 -49.89 -64.76
N VAL A 192 7.60 -50.55 -65.89
CA VAL A 192 8.72 -51.45 -66.15
C VAL A 192 9.73 -50.74 -67.04
N ARG A 193 10.99 -50.71 -66.59
CA ARG A 193 12.18 -50.32 -67.37
C ARG A 193 12.91 -51.60 -67.79
N GLN A 194 13.07 -51.81 -69.09
CA GLN A 194 13.94 -52.84 -69.63
C GLN A 194 15.24 -52.20 -70.10
N ASP A 195 16.33 -52.57 -69.44
CA ASP A 195 17.69 -52.19 -69.83
C ASP A 195 18.14 -52.97 -71.06
N ARG A 196 18.99 -52.35 -71.88
CA ARG A 196 19.35 -52.85 -73.21
C ARG A 196 20.80 -52.55 -73.53
N ASP A 197 21.43 -53.47 -74.23
CA ASP A 197 22.71 -53.22 -74.89
C ASP A 197 22.50 -53.14 -76.41
N LYS A 198 23.39 -52.42 -77.09
CA LYS A 198 23.50 -52.40 -78.54
C LYS A 198 24.87 -52.93 -78.97
N ASP A 199 24.89 -53.75 -80.01
CA ASP A 199 26.11 -54.18 -80.67
C ASP A 199 26.66 -53.05 -81.55
N THR A 200 27.93 -52.68 -81.36
CA THR A 200 28.56 -51.54 -82.06
C THR A 200 28.90 -51.84 -83.52
N ASN A 201 29.02 -53.11 -83.91
CA ASN A 201 29.42 -53.53 -85.25
C ASN A 201 28.22 -53.71 -86.18
N VAL A 202 27.15 -54.36 -85.71
CA VAL A 202 25.95 -54.66 -86.51
C VAL A 202 24.68 -53.91 -86.10
N GLY A 203 24.70 -53.21 -84.95
CA GLY A 203 23.56 -52.42 -84.47
C GLY A 203 22.39 -53.23 -83.90
N GLU A 204 22.57 -54.54 -83.67
CA GLU A 204 21.61 -55.40 -82.97
C GLU A 204 21.37 -54.87 -81.55
N ILE A 205 20.13 -54.89 -81.08
CA ILE A 205 19.77 -54.48 -79.71
C ILE A 205 19.25 -55.69 -78.96
N ARG A 206 19.77 -55.94 -77.77
CA ARG A 206 19.32 -57.01 -76.86
C ARG A 206 18.86 -56.45 -75.53
N ASN A 207 18.08 -57.23 -74.79
CA ASN A 207 17.79 -56.95 -73.38
C ASN A 207 19.03 -57.24 -72.52
N HIS A 208 19.36 -56.31 -71.63
CA HIS A 208 20.37 -56.46 -70.59
C HIS A 208 19.65 -56.79 -69.27
N GLY A 209 19.76 -58.03 -68.81
CA GLY A 209 19.15 -58.48 -67.57
C GLY A 209 17.61 -58.45 -67.55
N ASP A 210 17.07 -58.73 -66.38
CA ASP A 210 15.62 -58.77 -66.15
C ASP A 210 15.00 -57.36 -66.11
N PRO A 211 13.73 -57.21 -66.52
CA PRO A 211 13.02 -55.93 -66.41
C PRO A 211 12.92 -55.45 -64.96
N VAL A 212 13.21 -54.17 -64.73
CA VAL A 212 13.16 -53.54 -63.40
C VAL A 212 11.85 -52.75 -63.23
N THR A 213 11.13 -53.00 -62.14
CA THR A 213 9.96 -52.19 -61.75
C THR A 213 10.40 -50.91 -61.04
N GLU A 214 9.95 -49.77 -61.54
CA GLU A 214 10.13 -48.45 -60.92
C GLU A 214 8.83 -47.95 -60.28
N TYR A 215 8.96 -47.05 -59.30
CA TYR A 215 7.85 -46.52 -58.49
C TYR A 215 7.85 -44.98 -58.50
N ASP A 216 6.68 -44.37 -58.64
CA ASP A 216 6.46 -42.92 -58.58
C ASP A 216 5.34 -42.61 -57.56
N TYR A 217 5.65 -41.76 -56.57
CA TYR A 217 4.84 -41.51 -55.37
C TYR A 217 4.17 -40.12 -55.43
N ARG A 218 3.01 -40.06 -56.08
CA ARG A 218 2.29 -38.82 -56.34
C ARG A 218 1.50 -38.37 -55.12
N ALA A 219 1.48 -37.07 -54.85
CA ALA A 219 0.72 -36.52 -53.73
C ALA A 219 -0.77 -36.46 -54.08
N ALA A 220 -1.61 -37.09 -53.25
CA ALA A 220 -3.05 -37.10 -53.39
C ALA A 220 -3.73 -36.78 -52.04
N SER A 221 -5.04 -36.52 -52.07
CA SER A 221 -5.85 -36.29 -50.88
C SER A 221 -7.24 -36.91 -51.00
N VAL A 222 -7.85 -37.19 -49.86
CA VAL A 222 -9.22 -37.68 -49.77
C VAL A 222 -9.94 -36.96 -48.63
N SER A 223 -11.22 -36.65 -48.86
CA SER A 223 -12.09 -35.97 -47.89
C SER A 223 -13.27 -36.86 -47.49
N ARG A 224 -13.80 -36.67 -46.28
CA ARG A 224 -15.02 -37.31 -45.79
C ARG A 224 -15.82 -36.36 -44.90
N ASP A 225 -17.14 -36.40 -45.03
CA ASP A 225 -18.03 -35.64 -44.14
C ASP A 225 -18.30 -36.42 -42.86
N VAL A 226 -18.09 -35.73 -41.72
CA VAL A 226 -18.32 -36.25 -40.38
C VAL A 226 -19.56 -35.57 -39.82
N LYS A 227 -20.55 -36.39 -39.44
CA LYS A 227 -21.75 -35.95 -38.73
C LYS A 227 -21.50 -35.92 -37.23
N ALA A 228 -21.80 -34.80 -36.59
CA ALA A 228 -21.63 -34.60 -35.16
C ALA A 228 -22.99 -34.55 -34.47
N SER A 229 -23.21 -35.46 -33.52
CA SER A 229 -24.41 -35.49 -32.67
C SER A 229 -24.01 -35.38 -31.21
N VAL A 230 -24.78 -34.65 -30.41
CA VAL A 230 -24.55 -34.46 -28.98
C VAL A 230 -25.78 -34.88 -28.18
N ASP A 231 -25.56 -35.49 -27.02
CA ASP A 231 -26.61 -35.79 -26.05
C ASP A 231 -26.89 -34.57 -25.12
N ALA A 232 -27.80 -34.77 -24.16
CA ALA A 232 -28.08 -33.79 -23.12
C ALA A 232 -27.03 -33.87 -22.01
N TYR A 233 -26.72 -32.74 -21.37
CA TYR A 233 -25.94 -32.71 -20.14
C TYR A 233 -26.64 -33.54 -19.04
N VAL A 234 -25.89 -34.43 -18.41
CA VAL A 234 -26.30 -35.20 -17.23
C VAL A 234 -25.35 -34.89 -16.07
N ASN A 235 -25.89 -34.87 -14.84
CA ASN A 235 -25.08 -34.67 -13.64
C ASN A 235 -24.09 -35.84 -13.48
N THR A 236 -22.85 -35.52 -13.14
CA THR A 236 -21.76 -36.48 -12.94
C THR A 236 -21.05 -36.19 -11.62
N GLY A 237 -20.90 -37.22 -10.79
CA GLY A 237 -20.35 -37.08 -9.44
C GLY A 237 -21.35 -36.51 -8.42
N GLU A 238 -20.89 -36.38 -7.18
CA GLU A 238 -21.62 -35.72 -6.10
C GLU A 238 -21.40 -34.20 -6.13
N LEU A 239 -22.22 -33.45 -5.38
CA LEU A 239 -22.03 -32.01 -5.19
C LEU A 239 -20.71 -31.73 -4.45
N HIS A 240 -19.94 -30.76 -4.96
CA HIS A 240 -18.65 -30.35 -4.39
C HIS A 240 -18.56 -28.83 -4.23
N ASP A 241 -17.45 -28.35 -3.66
CA ASP A 241 -17.13 -26.92 -3.45
C ASP A 241 -18.30 -26.09 -2.88
N CYS A 242 -19.02 -26.69 -1.93
CA CYS A 242 -20.13 -26.06 -1.24
C CYS A 242 -19.64 -24.91 -0.35
N GLY A 243 -20.23 -23.72 -0.55
CA GLY A 243 -19.98 -22.56 0.29
C GLY A 243 -20.69 -22.62 1.65
N GLU A 244 -20.74 -21.49 2.34
CA GLU A 244 -21.56 -21.33 3.56
C GLU A 244 -22.93 -20.72 3.24
N TRP A 245 -23.82 -20.64 4.24
CA TRP A 245 -25.11 -19.97 4.11
C TRP A 245 -24.95 -18.44 4.23
N VAL A 246 -25.10 -17.73 3.11
CA VAL A 246 -24.84 -16.29 2.99
C VAL A 246 -26.15 -15.51 2.77
N PRO A 247 -26.36 -14.34 3.41
CA PRO A 247 -25.52 -13.75 4.45
C PRO A 247 -25.69 -14.45 5.81
N PRO A 248 -24.67 -14.47 6.68
CA PRO A 248 -24.72 -15.22 7.94
C PRO A 248 -25.73 -14.61 8.94
N ALA A 249 -26.42 -15.48 9.68
CA ALA A 249 -27.45 -15.05 10.64
C ALA A 249 -26.93 -14.14 11.77
N SER A 250 -25.62 -14.18 12.04
CA SER A 250 -24.92 -13.32 13.01
C SER A 250 -24.81 -11.85 12.60
N GLU A 251 -25.16 -11.48 11.36
CA GLU A 251 -25.20 -10.09 10.90
C GLU A 251 -26.56 -9.42 11.13
N THR A 252 -27.63 -10.23 11.21
CA THR A 252 -29.03 -9.82 11.38
C THR A 252 -29.46 -9.91 12.85
N TYR A 253 -30.18 -8.89 13.33
CA TYR A 253 -30.65 -8.83 14.71
C TYR A 253 -31.68 -9.91 15.06
N GLU A 254 -31.61 -10.43 16.29
CA GLU A 254 -32.66 -11.29 16.86
C GLU A 254 -34.02 -10.58 16.79
N GLY A 255 -35.06 -11.32 16.39
CA GLY A 255 -36.40 -10.78 16.11
C GLY A 255 -36.63 -10.37 14.66
N LEU A 256 -35.60 -10.41 13.81
CA LEU A 256 -35.70 -10.32 12.35
C LEU A 256 -35.35 -11.67 11.70
N THR A 257 -35.76 -11.86 10.45
CA THR A 257 -35.42 -13.02 9.61
C THR A 257 -34.42 -12.65 8.53
N VAL A 258 -33.64 -13.64 8.09
CA VAL A 258 -32.71 -13.52 6.96
C VAL A 258 -32.93 -14.66 5.98
N ASP A 259 -33.09 -14.31 4.71
CA ASP A 259 -33.10 -15.26 3.60
C ASP A 259 -31.65 -15.54 3.19
N GLN A 260 -31.27 -16.80 3.26
CA GLN A 260 -29.90 -17.26 3.02
C GLN A 260 -29.85 -18.16 1.78
N THR A 261 -28.75 -18.02 1.06
CA THR A 261 -28.39 -18.83 -0.11
C THR A 261 -27.20 -19.72 0.23
N PHE A 262 -27.21 -20.96 -0.24
CA PHE A 262 -26.12 -21.92 -0.13
C PHE A 262 -25.89 -22.56 -1.49
N THR A 263 -24.67 -22.42 -2.01
CA THR A 263 -24.31 -22.86 -3.36
C THR A 263 -23.29 -23.99 -3.27
N CYS A 264 -23.52 -25.07 -4.01
CA CYS A 264 -22.50 -26.08 -4.35
C CYS A 264 -22.27 -26.06 -5.86
N GLN A 265 -21.12 -26.58 -6.29
CA GLN A 265 -20.89 -26.93 -7.69
C GLN A 265 -21.43 -28.34 -7.99
N GLN A 266 -22.06 -28.48 -9.15
CA GLN A 266 -22.46 -29.75 -9.74
C GLN A 266 -21.82 -29.86 -11.12
N ASP A 267 -20.87 -30.77 -11.26
CA ASP A 267 -20.36 -31.13 -12.57
C ASP A 267 -21.44 -31.85 -13.41
N GLN A 268 -21.51 -31.47 -14.68
CA GLN A 268 -22.31 -32.09 -15.71
C GLN A 268 -21.43 -32.49 -16.89
N THR A 269 -21.68 -33.68 -17.41
CA THR A 269 -21.00 -34.19 -18.62
C THR A 269 -22.02 -34.44 -19.72
N ARG A 270 -21.62 -34.17 -20.96
CA ARG A 270 -22.31 -34.62 -22.17
C ARG A 270 -21.31 -35.24 -23.15
N THR A 271 -21.76 -36.09 -24.05
CA THR A 271 -20.93 -36.79 -25.04
C THR A 271 -21.27 -36.36 -26.45
N TRP A 272 -20.27 -35.86 -27.17
CA TRP A 272 -20.32 -35.72 -28.62
C TRP A 272 -19.93 -37.05 -29.27
N THR A 273 -20.71 -37.49 -30.25
CA THR A 273 -20.48 -38.71 -31.04
C THR A 273 -20.35 -38.33 -32.51
N TYR A 274 -19.34 -38.90 -33.17
CA TYR A 274 -19.01 -38.62 -34.57
C TYR A 274 -19.26 -39.82 -35.47
N LYS A 275 -19.93 -39.58 -36.60
CA LYS A 275 -20.27 -40.63 -37.57
C LYS A 275 -19.84 -40.29 -38.99
N VAL A 276 -19.45 -41.30 -39.75
CA VAL A 276 -19.28 -41.23 -41.21
C VAL A 276 -20.23 -42.28 -41.79
N GLY A 277 -21.27 -41.81 -42.50
CA GLY A 277 -22.41 -42.67 -42.82
C GLY A 277 -23.08 -43.18 -41.54
N SER A 278 -23.16 -44.51 -41.38
CA SER A 278 -23.70 -45.18 -40.20
C SER A 278 -22.67 -45.52 -39.11
N GLU A 279 -21.37 -45.49 -39.44
CA GLU A 279 -20.28 -45.93 -38.56
C GLU A 279 -19.88 -44.84 -37.56
N VAL A 280 -19.72 -45.19 -36.28
CA VAL A 280 -19.17 -44.29 -35.25
C VAL A 280 -17.65 -44.32 -35.31
N ILE A 281 -17.03 -43.19 -35.63
CA ILE A 281 -15.58 -43.05 -35.77
C ILE A 281 -14.89 -42.50 -34.52
N GLY A 282 -15.66 -42.09 -33.50
CA GLY A 282 -15.16 -41.65 -32.21
C GLY A 282 -16.18 -40.82 -31.42
N SER A 283 -15.81 -40.47 -30.19
CA SER A 283 -16.58 -39.60 -29.31
C SER A 283 -15.66 -38.71 -28.47
N HIS A 284 -16.19 -37.62 -27.91
CA HIS A 284 -15.49 -36.86 -26.87
C HIS A 284 -16.46 -36.38 -25.78
N PRO A 285 -16.06 -36.44 -24.49
CA PRO A 285 -16.82 -35.82 -23.42
C PRO A 285 -16.62 -34.30 -23.40
N GLN A 286 -17.68 -33.57 -23.06
CA GLN A 286 -17.65 -32.15 -22.75
C GLN A 286 -18.19 -31.96 -21.34
N LEU A 287 -17.36 -31.41 -20.46
CA LEU A 287 -17.69 -31.12 -19.07
C LEU A 287 -18.10 -29.65 -18.90
N LYS A 288 -18.96 -29.39 -17.92
CA LYS A 288 -19.34 -28.06 -17.44
C LYS A 288 -19.74 -28.17 -15.97
N SER A 289 -19.30 -27.24 -15.12
CA SER A 289 -19.87 -27.10 -13.77
C SER A 289 -21.03 -26.10 -13.75
N ILE A 290 -22.03 -26.33 -12.90
CA ILE A 290 -23.15 -25.42 -12.64
C ILE A 290 -23.39 -25.25 -11.13
N ASP A 291 -23.98 -24.12 -10.76
CA ASP A 291 -24.40 -23.87 -9.39
C ASP A 291 -25.68 -24.67 -9.03
N ASP A 292 -25.60 -25.56 -8.03
CA ASP A 292 -26.75 -26.07 -7.28
C ASP A 292 -27.03 -25.12 -6.11
N ILE A 293 -28.15 -24.40 -6.16
CA ILE A 293 -28.46 -23.32 -5.22
C ILE A 293 -29.65 -23.70 -4.33
N LYS A 294 -29.40 -23.72 -3.02
CA LYS A 294 -30.40 -23.96 -1.97
C LYS A 294 -30.73 -22.66 -1.24
N TYR A 295 -31.99 -22.54 -0.83
CA TYR A 295 -32.52 -21.36 -0.16
C TYR A 295 -33.15 -21.76 1.19
N ARG A 296 -33.02 -20.90 2.20
CA ARG A 296 -33.76 -21.03 3.47
C ARG A 296 -33.96 -19.66 4.12
N THR A 297 -34.98 -19.55 4.96
CA THR A 297 -35.18 -18.40 5.85
C THR A 297 -34.87 -18.83 7.29
N VAL A 298 -34.04 -18.07 8.01
CA VAL A 298 -33.69 -18.34 9.42
C VAL A 298 -33.80 -17.07 10.26
N PRO A 299 -34.01 -17.16 11.59
CA PRO A 299 -33.92 -15.99 12.48
C PRO A 299 -32.48 -15.46 12.55
N GLY A 300 -32.34 -14.14 12.68
CA GLY A 300 -31.07 -13.49 13.03
C GLY A 300 -30.63 -13.81 14.46
N THR A 301 -29.31 -13.80 14.70
CA THR A 301 -28.69 -14.16 15.99
C THR A 301 -27.81 -13.04 16.58
N LYS A 302 -27.80 -11.86 15.96
CA LYS A 302 -27.08 -10.69 16.48
C LYS A 302 -27.86 -10.07 17.65
N ASN A 303 -27.21 -9.91 18.79
CA ASN A 303 -27.80 -9.27 19.97
C ASN A 303 -28.38 -7.87 19.61
N PRO A 304 -29.69 -7.62 19.78
CA PRO A 304 -30.33 -6.36 19.43
C PRO A 304 -30.14 -5.26 20.47
N TRP A 305 -29.60 -5.56 21.66
CA TRP A 305 -29.51 -4.60 22.76
C TRP A 305 -28.23 -3.77 22.73
N LEU A 306 -28.35 -2.54 22.24
CA LEU A 306 -27.25 -1.57 22.14
C LEU A 306 -27.25 -0.61 23.33
N SER A 307 -26.09 -0.07 23.70
CA SER A 307 -26.01 0.97 24.74
C SER A 307 -26.73 2.25 24.29
N THR A 308 -27.45 2.88 25.22
CA THR A 308 -28.11 4.17 25.00
C THR A 308 -27.80 5.14 26.15
N ALA A 309 -28.34 6.35 26.11
CA ALA A 309 -28.16 7.33 27.18
C ALA A 309 -28.70 6.79 28.51
N SER A 310 -27.94 6.97 29.60
CA SER A 310 -28.39 6.63 30.95
C SER A 310 -29.57 7.49 31.39
N ALA A 311 -30.50 6.92 32.15
CA ALA A 311 -31.51 7.67 32.88
C ALA A 311 -30.92 8.24 34.17
N PHE A 312 -31.08 9.54 34.40
CA PHE A 312 -30.56 10.23 35.58
C PHE A 312 -31.69 10.71 36.50
N GLY A 313 -31.52 10.48 37.80
CA GLY A 313 -32.36 11.11 38.82
C GLY A 313 -32.07 12.61 38.97
N ALA A 314 -32.95 13.30 39.69
CA ALA A 314 -32.71 14.67 40.12
C ALA A 314 -31.51 14.75 41.09
N TRP A 315 -30.81 15.89 41.09
CA TRP A 315 -29.79 16.17 42.10
C TRP A 315 -30.46 16.54 43.43
N THR A 316 -30.07 15.85 44.51
CA THR A 316 -30.52 16.12 45.87
C THR A 316 -29.33 16.50 46.76
N ASN A 317 -29.54 17.44 47.68
CA ASN A 317 -28.54 17.81 48.68
C ASN A 317 -28.37 16.65 49.68
N VAL A 318 -27.12 16.25 49.95
CA VAL A 318 -26.82 15.09 50.82
C VAL A 318 -26.50 15.50 52.27
N ASP A 319 -26.14 16.77 52.46
CA ASP A 319 -25.66 17.33 53.72
C ASP A 319 -26.11 18.79 53.89
N SER A 320 -25.80 19.37 55.05
CA SER A 320 -25.96 20.80 55.29
C SER A 320 -24.93 21.63 54.50
N PRO A 321 -25.30 22.83 54.03
CA PRO A 321 -24.37 23.84 53.52
C PRO A 321 -23.12 24.05 54.39
N HIS A 322 -21.95 24.09 53.76
CA HIS A 322 -20.65 24.24 54.43
C HIS A 322 -19.70 25.16 53.66
N THR A 323 -18.53 25.50 54.23
CA THR A 323 -17.50 26.36 53.60
C THR A 323 -18.08 27.68 53.08
N TYR A 324 -18.79 28.40 53.95
CA TYR A 324 -19.32 29.74 53.65
C TYR A 324 -18.18 30.75 53.49
N THR A 325 -18.27 31.60 52.47
CA THR A 325 -17.46 32.83 52.41
C THR A 325 -18.00 33.88 53.39
N SER A 326 -17.17 34.89 53.68
CA SER A 326 -17.63 36.11 54.34
C SER A 326 -18.75 36.79 53.53
N TRP A 327 -19.63 37.50 54.23
CA TRP A 327 -20.63 38.38 53.61
C TRP A 327 -19.97 39.64 53.05
N ASP A 328 -20.22 39.94 51.78
CA ASP A 328 -19.74 41.13 51.07
C ASP A 328 -20.92 41.96 50.52
N PRO A 329 -20.89 43.31 50.58
CA PRO A 329 -19.88 44.15 51.23
C PRO A 329 -19.92 44.01 52.75
N ALA A 330 -18.80 44.28 53.41
CA ALA A 330 -18.72 44.27 54.86
C ALA A 330 -19.75 45.24 55.50
N ILE A 331 -20.37 44.79 56.60
CA ILE A 331 -21.47 45.51 57.28
C ILE A 331 -21.05 46.83 57.92
N VAL A 332 -19.76 46.98 58.23
CA VAL A 332 -19.21 48.15 58.89
C VAL A 332 -19.16 49.33 57.91
N ASN A 333 -19.57 50.51 58.38
CA ASN A 333 -19.60 51.78 57.63
C ASN A 333 -20.71 51.96 56.58
N GLN A 334 -21.61 50.99 56.40
CA GLN A 334 -22.81 51.20 55.58
C GLN A 334 -23.78 52.17 56.29
N THR A 335 -24.30 53.15 55.54
CA THR A 335 -25.19 54.23 56.03
C THR A 335 -26.60 54.19 55.45
N SER A 336 -26.87 53.30 54.50
CA SER A 336 -28.16 53.03 53.88
C SER A 336 -28.40 51.52 53.79
N ASN A 337 -29.64 51.11 53.50
CA ASN A 337 -29.94 49.70 53.21
C ASN A 337 -29.06 49.18 52.07
N PHE A 338 -28.59 47.94 52.19
CA PHE A 338 -27.71 47.31 51.21
C PHE A 338 -27.93 45.79 51.17
N THR A 339 -27.63 45.17 50.05
CA THR A 339 -27.64 43.70 49.91
C THR A 339 -26.25 43.16 50.17
N GLN A 340 -26.14 42.13 51.02
CA GLN A 340 -24.95 41.31 51.13
C GLN A 340 -25.11 40.03 50.31
N SER A 341 -24.04 39.59 49.67
CA SER A 341 -23.90 38.27 49.08
C SER A 341 -22.80 37.46 49.79
N ARG A 342 -22.95 36.15 49.80
CA ARG A 342 -21.87 35.19 50.06
C ARG A 342 -22.12 33.91 49.28
N SER A 343 -21.12 33.05 49.20
CA SER A 343 -21.26 31.72 48.61
C SER A 343 -21.00 30.63 49.65
N TYR A 344 -21.51 29.43 49.40
CA TYR A 344 -21.21 28.23 50.18
C TYR A 344 -21.06 27.02 49.27
N LYS A 345 -20.52 25.92 49.82
CA LYS A 345 -20.41 24.63 49.16
C LYS A 345 -21.53 23.71 49.63
N GLN A 346 -22.10 22.97 48.68
CA GLN A 346 -23.18 22.01 48.91
C GLN A 346 -22.81 20.70 48.22
N ASN A 347 -22.78 19.60 48.97
CA ASN A 347 -22.65 18.28 48.36
C ASN A 347 -24.01 17.85 47.83
N GLN A 348 -24.03 17.32 46.62
CA GLN A 348 -25.22 16.78 45.96
C GLN A 348 -24.95 15.39 45.44
N THR A 349 -25.98 14.54 45.45
CA THR A 349 -25.98 13.22 44.83
C THR A 349 -27.13 13.10 43.84
N ARG A 350 -26.98 12.24 42.84
CA ARG A 350 -28.08 11.75 41.99
C ARG A 350 -27.86 10.30 41.63
N THR A 351 -28.93 9.62 41.28
CA THR A 351 -28.87 8.27 40.71
C THR A 351 -28.59 8.32 39.21
N GLU A 352 -27.91 7.30 38.69
CA GLU A 352 -27.76 6.98 37.28
C GLU A 352 -28.12 5.51 37.06
N GLN A 353 -29.05 5.26 36.15
CA GLN A 353 -29.37 3.94 35.65
C GLN A 353 -28.87 3.84 34.21
N LYS A 354 -27.86 3.00 33.98
CA LYS A 354 -27.43 2.64 32.62
C LYS A 354 -28.55 1.91 31.91
N GLN A 355 -28.72 2.18 30.62
CA GLN A 355 -29.79 1.63 29.81
C GLN A 355 -29.26 1.05 28.49
N GLN A 356 -30.00 0.07 27.97
CA GLN A 356 -29.87 -0.42 26.61
C GLN A 356 -31.16 -0.18 25.85
N LYS A 357 -31.05 0.08 24.55
CA LYS A 357 -32.18 0.15 23.62
C LYS A 357 -32.12 -1.02 22.65
N ASN A 358 -33.26 -1.67 22.43
CA ASN A 358 -33.41 -2.70 21.43
C ASN A 358 -33.44 -2.06 20.03
N ALA A 359 -32.54 -2.49 19.14
CA ALA A 359 -32.39 -1.96 17.79
C ALA A 359 -33.58 -2.30 16.87
N VAL A 360 -34.37 -3.33 17.19
CA VAL A 360 -35.52 -3.80 16.39
C VAL A 360 -36.82 -3.24 16.94
N THR A 361 -37.10 -3.41 18.24
CA THR A 361 -38.39 -2.99 18.85
C THR A 361 -38.39 -1.55 19.35
N GLY A 362 -37.22 -0.94 19.53
CA GLY A 362 -37.07 0.38 20.15
C GLY A 362 -37.27 0.41 21.67
N GLU A 363 -37.58 -0.73 22.30
CA GLU A 363 -37.74 -0.89 23.75
C GLU A 363 -36.48 -0.47 24.51
N ILE A 364 -36.64 0.12 25.70
CA ILE A 364 -35.53 0.53 26.58
C ILE A 364 -35.58 -0.28 27.87
N ARG A 365 -34.45 -0.89 28.25
CA ARG A 365 -34.29 -1.63 29.51
C ARG A 365 -33.14 -1.07 30.35
N SER A 366 -33.32 -1.12 31.67
CA SER A 366 -32.24 -0.88 32.65
C SER A 366 -31.23 -2.02 32.63
N VAL A 367 -29.93 -1.68 32.74
CA VAL A 367 -28.84 -2.67 32.83
C VAL A 367 -27.89 -2.36 33.98
N GLY A 368 -27.49 -3.41 34.70
CA GLY A 368 -26.64 -3.31 35.88
C GLY A 368 -27.32 -2.62 37.07
N ALA A 369 -26.58 -2.52 38.17
CA ALA A 369 -27.04 -1.84 39.38
C ALA A 369 -27.13 -0.32 39.20
N LEU A 370 -28.07 0.29 39.93
CA LEU A 370 -28.21 1.74 40.04
C LEU A 370 -26.92 2.35 40.64
N GLN A 371 -26.35 3.36 39.98
CA GLN A 371 -25.11 4.01 40.40
C GLN A 371 -25.41 5.36 41.05
N ASN A 372 -24.65 5.76 42.07
CA ASN A 372 -24.75 7.09 42.69
C ASN A 372 -23.61 7.97 42.20
N ASN A 373 -23.96 9.13 41.65
CA ASN A 373 -23.02 10.15 41.20
C ASN A 373 -23.07 11.33 42.17
N SER A 374 -21.92 11.70 42.74
CA SER A 374 -21.79 12.83 43.66
C SER A 374 -21.09 14.02 42.99
N ARG A 375 -21.46 15.24 43.40
CA ARG A 375 -20.75 16.49 43.04
C ARG A 375 -20.78 17.48 44.18
N VAL A 376 -19.84 18.43 44.15
CA VAL A 376 -19.89 19.64 44.99
C VAL A 376 -20.30 20.81 44.12
N VAL A 377 -21.35 21.54 44.50
CA VAL A 377 -21.73 22.80 43.83
C VAL A 377 -21.40 23.99 44.73
N THR A 378 -21.20 25.15 44.10
CA THR A 378 -21.15 26.44 44.80
C THR A 378 -22.53 27.07 44.66
N VAL A 379 -23.10 27.54 45.77
CA VAL A 379 -24.40 28.22 45.79
C VAL A 379 -24.18 29.61 46.36
N ASP A 380 -24.71 30.62 45.66
CA ASP A 380 -24.71 32.00 46.13
C ASP A 380 -26.00 32.28 46.89
N GLU A 381 -25.89 32.94 48.03
CA GLU A 381 -27.03 33.44 48.80
C GLU A 381 -26.89 34.94 49.05
N GLN A 382 -28.04 35.61 49.18
CA GLN A 382 -28.13 37.05 49.38
C GLN A 382 -29.08 37.37 50.52
N ARG A 383 -28.82 38.49 51.20
CA ARG A 383 -29.72 39.07 52.21
C ARG A 383 -29.70 40.59 52.15
N THR A 384 -30.81 41.22 52.49
CA THR A 384 -30.91 42.68 52.56
C THR A 384 -30.76 43.15 53.99
N ILE A 385 -29.70 43.90 54.27
CA ILE A 385 -29.47 44.54 55.56
C ILE A 385 -30.17 45.90 55.58
N ALA A 386 -31.17 46.03 56.44
CA ALA A 386 -31.81 47.29 56.76
C ALA A 386 -30.93 48.09 57.73
N VAL A 387 -30.64 49.35 57.40
CA VAL A 387 -29.80 50.24 58.18
C VAL A 387 -30.66 51.36 58.76
N SER A 388 -30.58 51.54 60.06
CA SER A 388 -31.28 52.60 60.79
C SER A 388 -30.32 53.30 61.75
N VAL A 389 -30.57 54.58 62.02
CA VAL A 389 -29.72 55.40 62.91
C VAL A 389 -30.59 56.11 63.93
N SER A 390 -30.17 56.11 65.19
CA SER A 390 -30.84 56.88 66.24
C SER A 390 -30.62 58.39 66.07
N GLY A 391 -31.45 59.19 66.74
CA GLY A 391 -31.09 60.56 67.03
C GLY A 391 -29.82 60.64 67.90
N TRP A 392 -29.17 61.81 67.89
CA TRP A 392 -28.06 62.11 68.81
C TRP A 392 -28.56 62.29 70.24
N THR A 393 -27.99 61.56 71.19
CA THR A 393 -28.24 61.71 72.63
C THR A 393 -26.97 62.17 73.35
N ASN A 394 -27.12 62.91 74.45
CA ASN A 394 -25.97 63.31 75.27
C ASN A 394 -25.42 62.09 76.03
N SER A 395 -24.09 61.92 76.03
CA SER A 395 -23.39 60.88 76.77
C SER A 395 -22.53 61.52 77.86
N GLY A 396 -22.95 61.35 79.11
CA GLY A 396 -22.33 61.99 80.28
C GLY A 396 -22.58 63.49 80.38
N ASP A 397 -22.04 64.08 81.45
CA ASP A 397 -22.15 65.51 81.74
C ASP A 397 -21.30 66.40 80.81
N VAL A 398 -21.61 67.69 80.81
CA VAL A 398 -20.81 68.72 80.14
C VAL A 398 -19.41 68.84 80.78
N TYR A 399 -18.37 68.79 79.96
CA TYR A 399 -16.97 68.80 80.38
C TYR A 399 -16.16 69.90 79.66
N SER A 400 -14.89 70.09 80.03
CA SER A 400 -14.00 71.15 79.51
C SER A 400 -14.66 72.54 79.47
N CYS A 401 -15.35 72.86 80.55
CA CYS A 401 -16.14 74.09 80.67
C CYS A 401 -15.26 75.33 80.91
N SER A 402 -15.52 76.37 80.13
CA SER A 402 -15.04 77.74 80.40
C SER A 402 -15.61 78.31 81.71
N ALA A 403 -14.97 79.38 82.21
CA ALA A 403 -15.45 80.11 83.38
C ALA A 403 -16.82 80.76 83.12
N TRP A 404 -17.61 80.90 84.19
CA TRP A 404 -18.93 81.52 84.13
C TRP A 404 -18.85 83.03 83.90
N SER A 405 -19.51 83.51 82.84
CA SER A 405 -19.53 84.92 82.43
C SER A 405 -20.97 85.46 82.36
N PRO A 406 -21.26 86.69 82.83
CA PRO A 406 -20.35 87.61 83.52
C PRO A 406 -19.89 87.05 84.88
N SER A 407 -18.73 87.46 85.39
CA SER A 407 -18.30 87.07 86.74
C SER A 407 -19.09 87.86 87.79
N THR A 408 -19.32 87.29 88.98
CA THR A 408 -20.14 87.92 90.04
C THR A 408 -19.62 89.28 90.49
N GLY A 409 -18.30 89.51 90.44
CA GLY A 409 -17.67 90.80 90.72
C GLY A 409 -17.90 91.90 89.67
N THR A 410 -18.48 91.58 88.50
CA THR A 410 -18.85 92.60 87.49
C THR A 410 -20.22 93.22 87.73
N VAL A 411 -21.11 92.52 88.45
CA VAL A 411 -22.51 92.91 88.67
C VAL A 411 -22.71 93.47 90.09
N ALA A 412 -23.56 94.49 90.22
CA ALA A 412 -23.83 95.19 91.48
C ALA A 412 -24.32 94.24 92.59
N SER A 413 -23.86 94.51 93.82
CA SER A 413 -24.19 93.69 94.99
C SER A 413 -25.70 93.57 95.19
N GLY A 414 -26.19 92.33 95.33
CA GLY A 414 -27.61 92.02 95.51
C GLY A 414 -28.44 91.89 94.23
N THR A 415 -27.91 92.23 93.05
CA THR A 415 -28.63 92.06 91.77
C THR A 415 -28.53 90.62 91.26
N ARG A 416 -29.66 89.97 90.95
CA ARG A 416 -29.70 88.67 90.28
C ARG A 416 -29.43 88.82 88.79
N PHE A 417 -28.59 87.96 88.22
CA PHE A 417 -28.28 87.94 86.80
C PHE A 417 -28.00 86.51 86.31
N THR A 418 -28.06 86.28 85.00
CA THR A 418 -27.76 84.98 84.38
C THR A 418 -26.30 84.93 83.95
N GLN A 419 -25.57 83.92 84.42
CA GLN A 419 -24.26 83.55 83.90
C GLN A 419 -24.44 82.47 82.81
N THR A 420 -23.60 82.54 81.79
CA THR A 420 -23.44 81.50 80.76
C THR A 420 -21.99 81.03 80.77
N ARG A 421 -21.75 79.78 80.37
CA ARG A 421 -20.42 79.27 80.02
C ARG A 421 -20.53 78.37 78.80
N ASN A 422 -19.45 78.23 78.04
CA ASN A 422 -19.33 77.22 76.98
C ASN A 422 -18.61 75.98 77.52
N CYS A 423 -19.11 74.80 77.18
CA CYS A 423 -18.58 73.49 77.53
C CYS A 423 -18.59 72.57 76.31
N SER A 424 -17.81 71.50 76.35
CA SER A 424 -17.95 70.36 75.44
C SER A 424 -19.01 69.39 75.96
N GLN A 425 -19.81 68.84 75.04
CA GLN A 425 -20.77 67.77 75.29
C GLN A 425 -20.52 66.65 74.29
N MET A 426 -20.19 65.46 74.81
CA MET A 426 -20.16 64.25 74.00
C MET A 426 -21.60 63.86 73.67
N LYS A 427 -21.85 63.59 72.39
CA LYS A 427 -23.09 63.01 71.90
C LYS A 427 -22.79 61.68 71.22
N VAL A 428 -23.72 60.74 71.35
CA VAL A 428 -23.64 59.41 70.74
C VAL A 428 -24.91 59.18 69.93
N ARG A 429 -24.78 58.50 68.80
CA ARG A 429 -25.90 57.87 68.08
C ARG A 429 -25.54 56.44 67.74
N THR A 430 -26.55 55.57 67.68
CA THR A 430 -26.35 54.15 67.40
C THR A 430 -26.92 53.81 66.02
N TRP A 431 -26.05 53.31 65.15
CA TRP A 431 -26.43 52.63 63.92
C TRP A 431 -26.85 51.20 64.25
N THR A 432 -28.02 50.79 63.77
CA THR A 432 -28.56 49.43 63.95
C THR A 432 -28.74 48.78 62.58
N TYR A 433 -28.12 47.62 62.41
CA TYR A 433 -28.15 46.83 61.18
C TYR A 433 -29.02 45.59 61.40
N LYS A 434 -30.06 45.41 60.59
CA LYS A 434 -31.03 44.32 60.72
C LYS A 434 -31.13 43.46 59.48
N ASP A 435 -31.31 42.17 59.70
CA ASP A 435 -31.69 41.17 58.69
C ASP A 435 -33.14 40.77 59.01
N GLY A 436 -34.09 41.29 58.23
CA GLY A 436 -35.51 41.29 58.59
C GLY A 436 -35.76 41.95 59.96
N SER A 437 -36.28 41.18 60.91
CA SER A 437 -36.52 41.63 62.30
C SER A 437 -35.28 41.54 63.20
N THR A 438 -34.29 40.71 62.84
CA THR A 438 -33.15 40.34 63.68
C THR A 438 -32.05 41.41 63.63
N VAL A 439 -31.58 41.89 64.77
CA VAL A 439 -30.41 42.77 64.84
C VAL A 439 -29.15 41.95 64.62
N VAL A 440 -28.42 42.24 63.53
CA VAL A 440 -27.16 41.59 63.20
C VAL A 440 -26.01 42.19 64.01
N THR A 441 -25.97 43.52 64.10
CA THR A 441 -24.99 44.26 64.89
C THR A 441 -25.43 45.71 65.12
N THR A 442 -24.73 46.41 66.02
CA THR A 442 -24.85 47.86 66.22
C THR A 442 -23.48 48.53 66.19
N ARG A 443 -23.44 49.81 65.80
CA ARG A 443 -22.23 50.63 65.81
C ARG A 443 -22.55 52.00 66.39
N ASN A 444 -21.89 52.35 67.50
CA ASN A 444 -21.96 53.70 68.03
C ASN A 444 -21.08 54.66 67.23
N GLU A 445 -21.58 55.86 67.01
CA GLU A 445 -20.85 56.99 66.44
C GLU A 445 -20.87 58.13 67.46
N ASN A 446 -19.71 58.75 67.68
CA ASN A 446 -19.49 59.75 68.71
C ASN A 446 -19.24 61.12 68.06
N LEU A 447 -19.83 62.17 68.60
CA LEU A 447 -19.66 63.56 68.16
C LEU A 447 -19.49 64.46 69.38
N VAL A 448 -18.40 65.23 69.42
CA VAL A 448 -18.26 66.32 70.40
C VAL A 448 -18.97 67.55 69.84
N SER A 449 -19.83 68.17 70.65
CA SER A 449 -20.58 69.38 70.31
C SER A 449 -20.49 70.42 71.43
N ASN A 450 -20.70 71.69 71.11
CA ASN A 450 -20.72 72.74 72.13
C ASN A 450 -22.05 72.73 72.87
N ALA A 451 -21.99 72.87 74.20
CA ALA A 451 -23.13 73.13 75.07
C ALA A 451 -22.89 74.43 75.85
N SER A 452 -23.91 75.29 75.91
CA SER A 452 -23.82 76.59 76.59
C SER A 452 -24.78 76.67 77.80
N PRO A 453 -24.51 75.92 78.89
CA PRO A 453 -25.38 75.94 80.06
C PRO A 453 -25.40 77.33 80.73
N THR A 454 -26.58 77.68 81.25
CA THR A 454 -26.84 78.93 81.96
C THR A 454 -27.17 78.66 83.44
N ARG A 455 -26.90 79.63 84.32
CA ARG A 455 -27.36 79.61 85.72
C ARG A 455 -27.60 81.01 86.26
N THR A 456 -28.47 81.15 87.25
CA THR A 456 -28.61 82.43 87.97
C THR A 456 -27.53 82.59 89.03
N ALA A 457 -26.95 83.78 89.15
CA ALA A 457 -26.04 84.19 90.22
C ALA A 457 -26.45 85.57 90.76
N THR A 458 -25.87 85.96 91.89
CA THR A 458 -26.06 87.30 92.48
C THR A 458 -24.74 88.07 92.38
N GLY A 459 -24.80 89.35 91.99
CA GLY A 459 -23.64 90.23 91.93
C GLY A 459 -23.04 90.52 93.30
N THR A 460 -21.75 90.86 93.34
CA THR A 460 -20.99 91.14 94.58
C THR A 460 -20.23 92.48 94.56
N LYS A 461 -20.41 93.31 93.52
CA LYS A 461 -19.70 94.59 93.36
C LYS A 461 -20.28 95.69 94.27
N VAL A 462 -19.44 96.27 95.14
CA VAL A 462 -19.80 97.31 96.13
C VAL A 462 -19.55 98.73 95.58
N VAL A 463 -20.35 99.73 95.99
CA VAL A 463 -20.25 101.15 95.61
C VAL A 463 -20.54 102.03 96.85
N ALA A 464 -19.76 103.08 97.13
CA ALA A 464 -19.78 103.83 98.41
C ALA A 464 -20.05 105.36 98.27
N LYS A 465 -20.53 106.03 99.34
CA LYS A 465 -20.92 107.47 99.40
C LYS A 465 -20.88 108.04 100.86
N TRP A 466 -20.66 109.35 101.07
CA TRP A 466 -20.35 110.01 102.39
C TRP A 466 -21.27 111.23 102.76
N VAL A 467 -21.53 111.55 104.06
CA VAL A 467 -22.33 112.71 104.62
C VAL A 467 -21.97 113.06 106.11
N SER A 468 -22.32 114.25 106.69
CA SER A 468 -21.88 114.78 108.03
C SER A 468 -22.90 115.62 108.89
N GLU A 469 -22.60 115.82 110.22
CA GLU A 469 -23.08 116.86 111.21
C GLU A 469 -24.46 116.68 111.96
N ILE A 470 -24.87 117.28 113.13
CA ILE A 470 -24.31 118.12 114.27
C ILE A 470 -25.17 117.99 115.60
N PHE A 471 -24.92 118.72 116.73
CA PHE A 471 -25.64 118.69 118.05
C PHE A 471 -25.84 120.10 118.74
N GLU A 472 -26.85 120.30 119.61
CA GLU A 472 -27.11 121.54 120.42
C GLU A 472 -27.22 121.32 121.96
N LEU A 473 -27.09 122.39 122.78
CA LEU A 473 -26.97 122.39 124.27
C LEU A 473 -28.03 123.26 125.01
N PRO A 474 -28.24 123.11 126.34
CA PRO A 474 -29.40 123.70 127.06
C PRO A 474 -29.30 125.18 127.54
N ASN A 475 -30.29 125.98 127.13
CA ASN A 475 -31.04 127.08 127.78
C ASN A 475 -30.44 128.17 128.73
N HIS A 476 -29.20 128.11 129.22
CA HIS A 476 -28.64 129.16 130.12
C HIS A 476 -27.34 129.80 129.64
N CYS A 477 -26.88 129.45 128.43
CA CYS A 477 -25.78 130.11 127.74
C CYS A 477 -26.32 130.64 126.39
N GLY A 478 -26.03 131.91 126.06
CA GLY A 478 -26.80 132.69 125.07
C GLY A 478 -26.70 132.24 123.61
N GLN A 479 -27.77 132.48 122.84
CA GLN A 479 -27.90 132.07 121.44
C GLN A 479 -26.83 132.68 120.52
N ILE A 480 -26.13 131.83 119.76
CA ILE A 480 -25.41 132.24 118.55
C ILE A 480 -26.39 132.20 117.38
N ARG A 481 -26.66 133.35 116.76
CA ARG A 481 -27.47 133.43 115.54
C ARG A 481 -26.58 133.17 114.32
N ASN A 482 -26.92 132.18 113.51
CA ASN A 482 -26.81 132.29 112.05
C ASN A 482 -27.71 131.27 111.34
N ASN A 483 -28.06 131.56 110.09
CA ASN A 483 -29.30 131.12 109.44
C ASN A 483 -29.18 129.89 108.52
N ARG A 484 -30.24 129.04 108.55
CA ARG A 484 -30.64 127.99 107.56
C ARG A 484 -29.81 126.68 107.54
N PRO A 485 -30.39 125.55 107.09
CA PRO A 485 -31.58 124.91 107.66
C PRO A 485 -31.38 123.39 107.92
N VAL A 486 -31.98 122.87 108.99
CA VAL A 486 -31.91 121.43 109.35
C VAL A 486 -32.77 120.55 108.43
N PRO A 487 -32.28 119.37 108.00
CA PRO A 487 -33.13 118.18 108.02
C PRO A 487 -32.56 117.01 108.83
N SER A 488 -33.46 116.38 109.57
CA SER A 488 -33.32 115.36 110.60
C SER A 488 -32.75 113.98 110.22
N SER A 489 -32.14 113.35 111.25
CA SER A 489 -32.14 111.92 111.61
C SER A 489 -30.93 111.03 111.26
N VAL A 490 -30.45 110.32 112.28
CA VAL A 490 -29.34 109.35 112.26
C VAL A 490 -29.89 107.94 112.53
N LYS A 491 -29.33 106.89 111.90
CA LYS A 491 -29.65 105.48 112.19
C LYS A 491 -28.54 104.74 112.95
N ALA A 492 -28.97 103.95 113.92
CA ALA A 492 -28.20 103.31 114.99
C ALA A 492 -26.89 102.58 114.57
N GLY A 493 -25.97 102.45 115.54
CA GLY A 493 -24.78 101.60 115.46
C GLY A 493 -23.45 102.30 115.21
N ALA A 494 -23.30 103.60 115.53
CA ALA A 494 -22.01 104.30 115.53
C ALA A 494 -21.54 104.54 116.97
N SER A 495 -20.26 104.34 117.26
CA SER A 495 -19.66 104.55 118.58
C SER A 495 -18.90 105.87 118.64
N CYS A 496 -19.08 106.63 119.72
CA CYS A 496 -18.57 107.99 119.88
C CYS A 496 -17.68 108.13 121.13
N THR A 497 -16.54 108.81 121.00
CA THR A 497 -15.53 108.97 122.06
C THR A 497 -15.31 110.46 122.39
N LYS A 498 -15.20 110.82 123.66
CA LYS A 498 -15.03 112.21 124.13
C LYS A 498 -13.63 112.77 123.88
N ILE A 499 -13.54 114.02 123.44
CA ILE A 499 -12.28 114.72 123.12
C ILE A 499 -11.94 115.87 124.10
N GLY A 500 -12.92 116.53 124.72
CA GLY A 500 -12.61 117.54 125.74
C GLY A 500 -13.78 118.41 126.20
N ASP A 501 -13.50 119.21 127.23
CA ASP A 501 -14.42 120.14 127.91
C ASP A 501 -14.00 121.59 127.70
N TYR A 502 -14.96 122.49 127.45
CA TYR A 502 -14.71 123.94 127.40
C TYR A 502 -15.49 124.69 128.48
N TYR A 503 -14.82 125.59 129.21
CA TYR A 503 -15.40 126.37 130.31
C TYR A 503 -15.85 127.76 129.83
N MET A 504 -17.08 128.17 130.20
CA MET A 504 -17.57 129.54 129.94
C MET A 504 -18.01 130.24 131.24
N ARG A 505 -17.75 131.55 131.33
CA ARG A 505 -18.17 132.41 132.46
C ARG A 505 -19.58 132.97 132.22
N PRO A 506 -20.43 133.08 133.26
CA PRO A 506 -21.79 133.61 133.14
C PRO A 506 -21.83 135.13 132.99
N ILE A 507 -22.89 135.64 132.36
CA ILE A 507 -23.19 137.08 132.27
C ILE A 507 -24.27 137.39 133.31
N GLY A 508 -23.92 138.10 134.39
CA GLY A 508 -24.88 138.64 135.37
C GLY A 508 -24.94 137.95 136.74
N GLY A 509 -23.92 138.17 137.58
CA GLY A 509 -24.07 138.21 139.06
C GLY A 509 -24.33 136.92 139.85
N GLY A 510 -24.66 135.79 139.22
CA GLY A 510 -24.89 134.50 139.90
C GLY A 510 -23.75 133.48 139.76
N LEU A 511 -23.49 132.70 140.81
CA LEU A 511 -22.48 131.63 140.80
C LEU A 511 -22.98 130.37 140.04
N GLY A 512 -22.61 130.25 138.76
CA GLY A 512 -22.81 129.04 137.95
C GLY A 512 -21.81 128.97 136.78
N ARG A 513 -21.40 127.76 136.37
CA ARG A 513 -20.47 127.54 135.23
C ARG A 513 -21.14 126.65 134.17
N CYS A 514 -21.16 127.09 132.91
CA CYS A 514 -21.49 126.22 131.75
C CYS A 514 -20.24 125.40 131.36
N ILE A 515 -20.42 124.11 131.04
CA ILE A 515 -19.42 123.25 130.38
C ILE A 515 -20.07 122.65 129.12
N ALA A 516 -19.31 122.58 128.02
CA ALA A 516 -19.70 121.92 126.77
C ALA A 516 -18.72 120.79 126.44
N GLU A 517 -19.24 119.62 126.06
CA GLU A 517 -18.45 118.42 125.71
C GLU A 517 -18.40 118.18 124.20
N TYR A 518 -17.24 117.78 123.68
CA TYR A 518 -17.09 117.30 122.30
C TYR A 518 -16.90 115.77 122.24
N LEU A 519 -17.61 115.10 121.31
CA LEU A 519 -17.48 113.67 120.98
C LEU A 519 -17.14 113.50 119.49
N THR A 520 -16.33 112.50 119.13
CA THR A 520 -16.12 112.04 117.74
C THR A 520 -16.59 110.61 117.53
N CYS A 521 -17.33 110.35 116.45
CA CYS A 521 -17.94 109.05 116.17
C CYS A 521 -17.31 108.34 114.96
N LYS A 522 -17.16 107.01 115.03
CA LYS A 522 -16.85 106.13 113.89
C LYS A 522 -17.97 105.10 113.67
N LYS A 523 -18.04 104.59 112.44
CA LYS A 523 -18.91 103.49 112.01
C LYS A 523 -18.14 102.61 111.03
#